data_AF-A0A0P7ZXK5-F1
#
_entry.id   AF-A0A0P7ZXK5-F1
#
_cell.length_a   1.000
_cell.length_b   1.000
_cell.length_c   1.000
_cell.angle_alpha   90.00
_cell.angle_beta   90.00
_cell.angle_gamma   90.00
#
_symmetry.space_group_name_H-M   'P 1'
#
loop_
_entity.id
_entity.type
_entity.pdbx_description
1 polymer ?
#
loop_
_entity_poly.entity_id
_entity_poly.type
_entity_poly.pdbx_seq_one_letter_code
_entity_poly.pdbx_strand_id
1 'polypeptide(L)'
;MIEIEVQNETHQTQARIRFAAVPRIGEGIRLREPDGIWASYDVLDVWYQKAEFGDVWMPYLHIRMTPGEGAVAGEDPYSDDYAARSYDAGFVTMGGERETCKI
;
A
#
# COMPACT_ATOMS: atom_id res chain seq x y z
N MET A 1 4.90 17.08 14.34
CA MET A 1 4.68 16.59 12.96
C MET A 1 6.04 16.40 12.34
N ILE A 2 6.32 15.23 11.78
CA ILE A 2 7.64 14.77 11.30
C ILE A 2 7.60 14.75 9.78
N GLU A 3 8.56 15.40 9.11
CA GLU A 3 8.73 15.28 7.67
C GLU A 3 9.54 14.03 7.35
N ILE A 4 8.97 13.15 6.52
CA ILE A 4 9.56 11.89 6.11
C ILE A 4 9.65 11.90 4.59
N GLU A 5 10.82 11.54 4.06
CA GLU A 5 10.98 11.33 2.63
C GLU A 5 10.47 9.93 2.26
N VAL A 6 9.52 9.89 1.34
CA VAL A 6 8.83 8.70 0.91
C VAL A 6 9.27 8.36 -0.51
N GLN A 7 9.89 7.19 -0.66
CA GLN A 7 10.23 6.59 -1.94
C GLN A 7 9.08 5.65 -2.33
N ASN A 8 8.40 5.97 -3.42
CA ASN A 8 7.29 5.19 -3.94
C ASN A 8 7.78 4.30 -5.09
N GLU A 9 7.82 2.99 -4.84
CA GLU A 9 8.22 1.98 -5.81
C GLU A 9 7.25 1.90 -7.01
N THR A 10 5.94 2.02 -6.74
CA THR A 10 4.90 1.86 -7.76
C THR A 10 5.00 2.94 -8.84
N HIS A 11 5.15 4.19 -8.40
CA HIS A 11 5.20 5.33 -9.32
C HIS A 11 6.62 5.79 -9.64
N GLN A 12 7.64 5.17 -9.04
CA GLN A 12 9.05 5.57 -9.16
C GLN A 12 9.26 7.06 -8.83
N THR A 13 8.61 7.53 -7.74
CA THR A 13 8.64 8.93 -7.30
C THR A 13 9.19 9.07 -5.90
N GLN A 14 9.63 10.30 -5.56
CA GLN A 14 10.08 10.66 -4.23
C GLN A 14 9.36 11.93 -3.77
N ALA A 15 8.80 11.92 -2.56
CA ALA A 15 8.06 13.05 -2.01
C ALA A 15 8.29 13.20 -0.50
N ARG A 16 8.23 14.43 0.01
CA ARG A 16 8.27 14.70 1.46
C ARG A 16 6.86 14.84 2.00
N ILE A 17 6.50 13.96 2.92
CA ILE A 17 5.17 13.89 3.52
C ILE A 17 5.30 14.10 5.02
N ARG A 18 4.33 14.80 5.60
CA ARG A 18 4.28 15.10 7.02
C ARG A 18 3.41 14.09 7.76
N PHE A 19 4.01 13.41 8.74
CA PHE A 19 3.33 12.42 9.57
C PHE A 19 3.27 12.87 11.04
N ALA A 20 2.31 12.32 11.78
CA ALA A 20 2.26 12.49 13.24
C ALA A 20 3.31 11.61 13.94
N ALA A 21 3.57 10.42 13.39
CA ALA A 21 4.55 9.44 13.84
C ALA A 21 5.15 8.71 12.63
N VAL A 22 6.30 8.06 12.81
CA VAL A 22 6.93 7.26 11.75
C VAL A 22 6.14 5.95 11.57
N PRO A 23 5.58 5.67 10.37
CA PRO A 23 4.91 4.41 10.09
C PRO A 23 5.84 3.21 10.22
N ARG A 24 5.29 2.04 10.58
CA ARG A 24 6.06 0.79 10.71
C ARG A 24 5.85 -0.13 9.51
N ILE A 25 6.80 -1.04 9.30
CA ILE A 25 6.69 -2.13 8.33
C ILE A 25 5.44 -2.96 8.66
N GLY A 26 4.57 -3.17 7.68
CA GLY A 26 3.31 -3.91 7.84
C GLY A 26 2.12 -3.13 8.38
N GLU A 27 2.26 -1.86 8.82
CA GLU A 27 1.10 -1.02 9.17
C GLU A 27 0.33 -0.56 7.92
N GLY A 28 1.07 -0.34 6.82
CA GLY A 28 0.53 0.31 5.63
C GLY A 28 0.22 1.79 5.85
N ILE A 29 0.13 2.56 4.76
CA ILE A 29 -0.28 3.96 4.77
C ILE A 29 -1.32 4.18 3.67
N ARG A 30 -2.17 5.20 3.84
CA ARG A 30 -3.06 5.64 2.76
C ARG A 30 -2.58 6.98 2.24
N LEU A 31 -2.36 7.05 0.93
CA LEU A 31 -1.98 8.27 0.24
C LEU A 31 -3.05 8.65 -0.76
N ARG A 32 -3.22 9.95 -0.95
CA ARG A 32 -4.13 10.46 -1.97
C ARG A 32 -3.36 10.59 -3.28
N GLU A 33 -3.84 9.86 -4.28
CA GLU A 33 -3.30 9.86 -5.63
C GLU A 33 -3.62 11.17 -6.37
N PRO A 34 -2.91 11.46 -7.48
CA PRO A 34 -3.17 12.65 -8.30
C PRO A 34 -4.60 12.74 -8.87
N ASP A 35 -5.27 11.60 -9.06
CA ASP A 35 -6.68 11.50 -9.44
C ASP A 35 -7.64 11.91 -8.30
N GLY A 36 -7.11 12.13 -7.11
CA GLY A 36 -7.84 12.51 -5.91
C GLY A 36 -8.41 11.33 -5.12
N ILE A 37 -8.17 10.09 -5.55
CA ILE A 37 -8.61 8.85 -4.89
C ILE A 37 -7.59 8.44 -3.83
N TRP A 38 -8.07 7.81 -2.75
CA TRP A 38 -7.20 7.27 -1.71
C TRP A 38 -6.77 5.87 -2.07
N ALA A 39 -5.47 5.68 -2.23
CA ALA A 39 -4.86 4.37 -2.40
C ALA A 39 -4.13 3.91 -1.14
N SER A 40 -4.19 2.62 -0.86
CA SER A 40 -3.41 1.97 0.20
C SER A 40 -2.05 1.51 -0.31
N TYR A 41 -1.06 1.69 0.55
CA TYR A 41 0.35 1.44 0.29
C TYR A 41 0.94 0.61 1.41
N ASP A 42 1.67 -0.44 1.05
CA ASP A 42 2.45 -1.24 1.97
C ASP A 42 3.78 -0.54 2.26
N VAL A 43 4.17 -0.53 3.54
CA VAL A 43 5.49 -0.06 3.97
C VAL A 43 6.47 -1.21 3.86
N LEU A 44 7.41 -1.08 2.92
CA LEU A 44 8.40 -2.11 2.63
C LEU A 44 9.64 -1.99 3.51
N ASP A 45 10.12 -0.76 3.72
CA ASP A 45 11.31 -0.50 4.52
C ASP A 45 11.24 0.87 5.22
N VAL A 46 11.89 0.95 6.37
CA VAL A 46 12.04 2.15 7.19
C VAL A 46 13.49 2.22 7.66
N TRP A 47 14.20 3.26 7.27
CA TRP A 47 15.57 3.50 7.72
C TRP A 47 15.77 4.94 8.19
N TYR A 48 16.88 5.15 8.89
CA TYR A 48 17.25 6.44 9.43
C TYR A 48 18.63 6.82 8.92
N GLN A 49 18.75 8.05 8.42
CA GLN A 49 20.03 8.62 7.99
C GLN A 49 20.38 9.79 8.90
N LYS A 50 21.66 9.91 9.25
CA LYS A 50 22.13 11.07 10.00
C LYS A 50 21.96 12.32 9.14
N ALA A 51 21.30 13.35 9.67
CA ALA A 51 21.15 14.62 8.98
C ALA A 51 22.52 15.26 8.68
N GLU A 52 22.61 16.02 7.58
CA GLU A 52 23.83 16.76 7.23
C GLU A 52 24.18 17.82 8.29
N PHE A 53 23.16 18.36 8.97
CA PHE A 53 23.30 19.39 9.98
C PHE A 53 22.57 18.99 11.27
N GLY A 54 23.29 18.99 12.39
CA GLY A 54 22.78 18.63 13.70
C GLY A 54 22.95 17.15 14.04
N ASP A 55 22.57 16.79 15.26
CA ASP A 55 22.60 15.41 15.76
C ASP A 55 21.19 14.81 15.74
N VAL A 56 20.57 14.83 14.56
CA VAL A 56 19.21 14.35 14.32
C VAL A 56 19.25 13.24 13.28
N TRP A 57 18.47 12.19 13.52
CA TRP A 57 18.27 11.09 12.58
C TRP A 57 16.99 11.33 11.79
N MET A 58 17.12 11.45 10.47
CA MET A 58 16.00 11.65 9.56
C MET A 58 15.45 10.31 9.07
N PRO A 59 14.15 10.05 9.23
CA PRO A 59 13.52 8.84 8.73
C PRO A 59 13.27 8.91 7.22
N TYR A 60 13.38 7.76 6.58
CA TYR A 60 13.03 7.52 5.19
C TYR A 60 12.11 6.31 5.12
N LEU A 61 11.18 6.35 4.17
CA LEU A 61 10.15 5.35 4.01
C LEU A 61 10.16 4.84 2.57
N HIS A 62 10.23 3.53 2.40
CA HIS A 62 10.01 2.89 1.10
C HIS A 62 8.62 2.24 1.10
N ILE A 63 7.81 2.61 0.12
CA ILE A 63 6.44 2.14 0.00
C ILE A 63 6.15 1.59 -1.40
N ARG A 64 5.14 0.73 -1.46
CA ARG A 64 4.57 0.23 -2.70
C ARG A 64 3.06 0.14 -2.57
N MET A 65 2.32 0.48 -3.62
CA MET A 65 0.87 0.37 -3.62
C MET A 65 0.47 -1.09 -3.34
N THR A 66 -0.47 -1.28 -2.43
CA THR A 66 -0.95 -2.61 -2.06
C THR A 66 -1.57 -3.28 -3.30
N PRO A 67 -1.22 -4.53 -3.62
CA PRO A 67 -1.77 -5.23 -4.78
C PRO A 67 -3.31 -5.22 -4.76
N GLY A 68 -3.94 -4.80 -5.87
CA GLY A 68 -5.40 -4.72 -6.01
C GLY A 68 -6.01 -3.33 -5.77
N GLU A 69 -5.32 -2.39 -5.13
CA GLU A 69 -5.83 -1.03 -4.91
C GLU A 69 -5.87 -0.17 -6.19
N GLY A 70 -5.00 -0.45 -7.18
CA GLY A 70 -4.94 0.27 -8.45
C GLY A 70 -5.95 -0.16 -9.52
N ALA A 71 -6.80 -1.16 -9.24
CA ALA A 71 -7.72 -1.74 -10.23
C ALA A 71 -9.09 -1.06 -10.30
N VAL A 72 -9.37 -0.05 -9.46
CA VAL A 72 -10.75 0.45 -9.25
C VAL A 72 -11.04 1.79 -9.93
N ALA A 73 -10.13 2.32 -10.73
CA ALA A 73 -10.37 3.54 -11.51
C ALA A 73 -11.01 3.21 -12.88
N GLY A 74 -12.21 2.63 -12.88
CA GLY A 74 -12.98 2.45 -14.12
C GLY A 74 -14.13 1.46 -14.10
N GLU A 75 -14.20 0.56 -13.12
CA GLU A 75 -15.29 -0.42 -13.04
C GLU A 75 -16.32 0.05 -12.01
N ASP A 76 -17.56 0.26 -12.49
CA ASP A 76 -18.70 0.59 -11.64
C ASP A 76 -18.87 -0.54 -10.61
N PRO A 77 -18.83 -0.28 -9.30
CA PRO A 77 -19.01 -1.32 -8.28
C PRO A 77 -20.39 -2.01 -8.34
N TYR A 78 -21.33 -1.48 -9.13
CA TYR A 78 -22.62 -2.10 -9.45
C TYR A 78 -22.65 -2.86 -10.78
N SER A 79 -21.53 -2.97 -11.49
CA SER A 79 -21.47 -3.75 -12.72
C SER A 79 -21.34 -5.24 -12.43
N ASP A 80 -22.09 -6.06 -13.17
CA ASP A 80 -22.13 -7.52 -13.01
C ASP A 80 -20.75 -8.18 -13.19
N ASP A 81 -19.84 -7.56 -13.94
CA ASP A 81 -18.47 -7.99 -14.16
C ASP A 81 -17.54 -7.72 -12.96
N TYR A 82 -17.76 -6.64 -12.20
CA TYR A 82 -17.03 -6.36 -10.96
C TYR A 82 -17.41 -7.33 -9.84
N ALA A 83 -18.71 -7.61 -9.70
CA ALA A 83 -19.22 -8.58 -8.73
C ALA A 83 -18.66 -9.99 -8.99
N ALA A 84 -18.55 -10.40 -10.25
CA ALA A 84 -17.95 -11.69 -10.61
C ALA A 84 -16.45 -11.76 -10.28
N ARG A 85 -15.68 -10.71 -10.58
CA ARG A 85 -14.23 -10.67 -10.34
C ARG A 85 -13.86 -10.56 -8.87
N SER A 86 -14.63 -9.81 -8.09
CA SER A 86 -14.42 -9.73 -6.63
C SER A 86 -14.71 -11.06 -5.93
N TYR A 87 -15.71 -11.81 -6.39
CA TYR A 87 -15.98 -13.18 -5.93
C TYR A 87 -14.84 -14.15 -6.25
N ASP A 88 -14.28 -14.08 -7.46
CA ASP A 88 -13.17 -14.96 -7.88
C ASP A 88 -11.87 -14.65 -7.12
N ALA A 89 -11.57 -13.37 -6.91
CA ALA A 89 -10.40 -12.93 -6.13
C ALA A 89 -10.49 -13.34 -4.64
N GLY A 90 -11.71 -13.33 -4.06
CA GLY A 90 -11.97 -13.84 -2.71
C GLY A 90 -11.84 -15.36 -2.59
N PHE A 91 -12.12 -16.10 -3.67
CA PHE A 91 -12.01 -17.57 -3.67
C PHE A 91 -10.55 -18.04 -3.74
N VAL A 92 -9.72 -17.37 -4.54
CA VAL A 92 -8.28 -17.68 -4.66
C VAL A 92 -7.52 -17.45 -3.36
N THR A 93 -7.98 -16.53 -2.51
CA THR A 93 -7.33 -16.20 -1.23
C THR A 93 -7.74 -17.10 -0.05
N MET A 94 -8.80 -17.92 -0.18
CA MET A 94 -9.34 -18.73 0.93
C MET A 94 -9.37 -20.26 0.72
N GLY A 95 -8.82 -20.82 -0.37
CA GLY A 95 -9.14 -22.21 -0.74
C GLY A 95 -8.03 -23.05 -1.33
N GLY A 96 -6.91 -23.21 -0.61
CA GLY A 96 -6.08 -24.40 -0.78
C GLY A 96 -6.90 -25.66 -0.48
N GLU A 97 -7.01 -26.52 -1.48
CA GLU A 97 -7.29 -27.96 -1.42
C GLU A 97 -8.37 -28.43 -0.43
N ARG A 98 -9.59 -28.69 -0.93
CA ARG A 98 -10.47 -29.68 -0.29
C ARG A 98 -10.10 -31.07 -0.82
N GLU A 99 -9.18 -31.74 -0.13
CA GLU A 99 -9.05 -33.19 -0.23
C GLU A 99 -10.43 -33.82 0.03
N THR A 100 -10.93 -34.58 -0.95
CA THR A 100 -12.17 -35.32 -0.79
C THR A 100 -11.88 -36.55 0.06
N CYS A 101 -12.20 -36.48 1.36
CA CYS A 101 -12.34 -37.67 2.18
C CYS A 101 -13.52 -38.49 1.62
N LYS A 102 -13.21 -39.54 0.87
CA LYS A 102 -14.16 -40.61 0.55
C LYS A 102 -14.00 -41.71 1.60
N ILE A 103 -15.12 -42.01 2.25
CA ILE A 103 -15.34 -43.09 3.21
C ILE A 103 -15.25 -44.44 2.50
#